data_AF-A0A662L7G3-F1
#
_entry.id   AF-A0A662L7G3-F1
#
_cell.length_a   1.000
_cell.length_b   1.000
_cell.length_c   1.000
_cell.angle_alpha   90.00
_cell.angle_beta   90.00
_cell.angle_gamma   90.00
#
_symmetry.space_group_name_H-M   'P 1'
#
loop_
_entity.id
_entity.type
_entity.pdbx_description
1 polymer ?
#
loop_
_entity_poly.entity_id
_entity_poly.type
_entity_poly.pdbx_seq_one_letter_code
_entity_poly.pdbx_strand_id
1 'polypeptide(L)'
;MEIEVVDRKENKLLEREEIHCIIKYEGPTPNRQKVKEELKKALGLNGFIVIHRIRPMFGMMQAKVYAKVYPSEAVARKIEEDYILKRETRGKGGKEETKEEAKEEAT
;
A
#
# COMPACT_ATOMS: atom_id res chain seq x y z
N MET A 1 12.97 12.46 3.04
CA MET A 1 12.77 11.01 3.23
C MET A 1 13.72 10.32 2.30
N GLU A 2 14.45 9.35 2.81
CA GLU A 2 15.34 8.52 2.00
C GLU A 2 14.70 7.15 1.84
N ILE A 3 14.68 6.63 0.62
CA ILE A 3 14.09 5.32 0.30
C ILE A 3 15.23 4.41 -0.13
N GLU A 4 15.44 3.36 0.64
CA GLU A 4 16.33 2.26 0.29
C GLU A 4 15.50 1.09 -0.21
N VAL A 5 15.70 0.69 -1.46
CA VAL A 5 15.04 -0.49 -2.01
C VAL A 5 15.86 -1.71 -1.61
N VAL A 6 15.27 -2.59 -0.81
CA VAL A 6 15.93 -3.80 -0.30
C VAL A 6 15.75 -4.95 -1.28
N ASP A 7 14.53 -5.12 -1.80
CA ASP A 7 14.20 -6.19 -2.72
C ASP A 7 13.13 -5.75 -3.70
N ARG A 8 13.23 -6.25 -4.93
CA ARG A 8 12.27 -6.02 -6.00
C ARG A 8 12.08 -7.31 -6.76
N LYS A 9 10.88 -7.87 -6.66
CA LYS A 9 10.53 -9.14 -7.28
C LYS A 9 9.35 -8.95 -8.22
N GLU A 10 9.56 -9.30 -9.48
CA GLU A 10 8.49 -9.35 -10.46
C GLU A 10 7.73 -10.68 -10.35
N ASN A 11 6.40 -10.61 -10.20
CA ASN A 11 5.54 -11.78 -10.15
C ASN A 11 4.61 -11.79 -11.37
N LYS A 12 5.04 -12.52 -12.40
CA LYS A 12 4.34 -12.61 -13.70
C LYS A 12 2.97 -13.28 -13.61
N LEU A 13 2.74 -14.16 -12.63
CA LEU A 13 1.46 -14.85 -12.47
C LEU A 13 0.33 -13.91 -12.05
N LEU A 14 0.67 -12.87 -11.29
CA LEU A 14 -0.27 -11.89 -10.74
C LEU A 14 -0.07 -10.50 -11.36
N GLU A 15 0.72 -10.41 -12.43
CA GLU A 15 1.10 -9.16 -13.10
C GLU A 15 1.43 -8.03 -12.12
N ARG A 16 2.16 -8.38 -11.05
CA ARG A 16 2.51 -7.44 -9.98
C ARG A 16 4.00 -7.45 -9.69
N GLU A 17 4.54 -6.29 -9.35
CA GLU A 17 5.86 -6.19 -8.75
C GLU A 17 5.73 -6.02 -7.24
N GLU A 18 6.45 -6.86 -6.51
CA GLU A 18 6.57 -6.80 -5.05
C GLU A 18 7.85 -6.04 -4.71
N ILE A 19 7.69 -4.96 -3.96
CA ILE A 19 8.79 -4.05 -3.62
C ILE A 19 8.88 -3.95 -2.09
N HIS A 20 10.02 -4.38 -1.58
CA HIS A 20 10.41 -4.19 -0.19
C HIS A 20 11.38 -3.04 -0.10
N CYS A 21 10.99 -2.01 0.66
CA CYS A 21 11.80 -0.81 0.84
C CYS A 21 11.89 -0.44 2.32
N ILE A 22 13.00 0.19 2.70
CA ILE A 22 13.21 0.82 3.99
C ILE A 22 13.15 2.32 3.75
N ILE A 23 12.25 2.99 4.47
CA ILE A 23 12.10 4.44 4.41
C ILE A 23 12.73 5.02 5.68
N LYS A 24 13.73 5.88 5.50
CA LYS A 24 14.30 6.70 6.56
C LYS A 24 13.62 8.06 6.54
N TYR A 25 13.10 8.49 7.68
CA TYR A 25 12.40 9.75 7.82
C TYR A 25 12.88 10.48 9.06
N GLU A 26 12.82 11.81 9.03
CA GLU A 26 13.07 12.64 10.20
C GLU A 26 11.73 13.14 10.75
N GLY A 27 11.46 12.90 12.03
CA GLY A 27 10.23 13.22 12.73
C GLY A 27 9.17 12.10 12.71
N PRO A 28 7.88 12.44 12.51
CA PRO A 28 6.77 11.50 12.61
C PRO A 28 6.75 10.49 11.46
N THR A 29 6.15 9.32 11.72
CA THR A 29 5.95 8.30 10.69
C THR A 29 5.17 8.87 9.50
N PRO A 30 5.69 8.77 8.27
CA PRO A 30 5.03 9.31 7.09
C PRO A 30 3.63 8.73 6.89
N ASN A 31 2.75 9.59 6.39
CA ASN A 31 1.45 9.14 5.91
C ASN A 31 1.62 8.31 4.63
N ARG A 32 0.72 7.33 4.41
CA ARG A 32 0.78 6.39 3.28
C ARG A 32 0.81 7.07 1.92
N GLN A 33 0.02 8.13 1.75
CA GLN A 33 -0.01 8.92 0.51
C GLN A 33 1.36 9.53 0.18
N LYS A 34 2.05 10.09 1.17
CA LYS A 34 3.40 10.64 0.99
C LYS A 34 4.40 9.55 0.62
N VAL A 35 4.35 8.40 1.31
CA VAL A 35 5.19 7.23 0.96
C VAL A 35 4.97 6.79 -0.48
N LYS A 36 3.72 6.78 -0.95
CA LYS A 36 3.37 6.39 -2.31
C LYS A 36 3.93 7.36 -3.35
N GLU A 37 3.77 8.66 -3.14
CA GLU A 37 4.29 9.69 -4.04
C GLU A 37 5.81 9.62 -4.14
N GLU A 38 6.50 9.48 -3.02
CA GLU A 38 7.95 9.35 -2.99
C GLU A 38 8.43 8.04 -3.63
N LEU A 39 7.73 6.91 -3.40
CA LEU A 39 8.02 5.65 -4.10
C LEU A 39 7.83 5.77 -5.61
N LYS A 40 6.76 6.45 -6.07
CA LYS A 40 6.54 6.70 -7.50
C LYS A 40 7.69 7.51 -8.11
N LYS A 41 8.12 8.58 -7.43
CA LYS A 41 9.24 9.41 -7.88
C LYS A 41 10.56 8.65 -7.90
N ALA A 42 10.89 7.93 -6.82
CA ALA A 42 12.15 7.22 -6.67
C ALA A 42 12.32 6.08 -7.69
N LEU A 43 11.24 5.38 -8.02
CA LEU A 43 11.27 4.21 -8.91
C LEU A 43 10.77 4.50 -10.33
N GLY A 44 10.33 5.73 -10.62
CA GLY A 44 9.77 6.11 -11.92
C GLY A 44 8.53 5.30 -12.32
N LEU A 45 7.76 4.80 -11.34
CA LEU A 45 6.67 3.87 -11.56
C LEU A 45 5.37 4.58 -11.92
N ASN A 46 4.88 4.34 -13.14
CA ASN A 46 3.62 4.89 -13.64
C ASN A 46 2.38 4.03 -13.32
N GLY A 47 2.55 2.97 -12.52
CA GLY A 47 1.49 2.02 -12.17
C GLY A 47 0.59 2.42 -11.00
N PHE A 48 -0.37 1.54 -10.71
CA PHE A 48 -1.18 1.57 -9.51
C PHE A 48 -0.42 0.91 -8.36
N ILE A 49 0.06 1.71 -7.41
CA ILE A 49 0.79 1.24 -6.23
C ILE A 49 -0.20 1.06 -5.08
N VAL A 50 -0.14 -0.11 -4.45
CA VAL A 50 -0.88 -0.45 -3.23
C VAL A 50 0.13 -0.66 -2.11
N ILE A 51 -0.02 0.08 -1.02
CA ILE A 51 0.82 -0.12 0.17
C ILE A 51 0.14 -1.16 1.06
N HIS A 52 0.70 -2.36 1.11
CA HIS A 52 0.14 -3.44 1.91
C HIS A 52 0.43 -3.24 3.40
N ARG A 53 1.69 -2.91 3.75
CA ARG A 53 2.09 -2.71 5.15
C ARG A 53 3.21 -1.69 5.28
N ILE A 54 3.09 -0.83 6.29
CA ILE A 54 4.17 0.01 6.80
C ILE A 54 4.45 -0.46 8.22
N ARG A 55 5.65 -0.96 8.47
CA ARG A 55 6.10 -1.41 9.78
C ARG A 55 7.27 -0.53 10.25
N PRO A 56 7.03 0.45 11.14
CA PRO A 56 8.12 1.22 11.74
C PRO A 56 9.02 0.28 12.55
N MET A 57 10.33 0.53 12.51
CA MET A 57 11.32 -0.15 13.34
C MET A 57 11.40 0.56 14.69
N PHE A 58 11.27 -0.19 15.77
CA PHE A 58 11.26 0.38 17.11
C PHE A 58 12.60 1.03 17.44
N GLY A 59 12.57 2.24 18.01
CA GLY A 59 13.77 3.00 18.38
C GLY A 59 14.57 3.56 17.21
N MET A 60 14.11 3.37 15.97
CA MET A 60 14.75 3.90 14.77
C MET A 60 13.75 4.74 13.97
N MET A 61 14.24 5.79 13.33
CA MET A 61 13.41 6.65 12.47
C MET A 61 13.32 6.04 11.06
N GLN A 62 13.02 4.74 11.02
CA GLN A 62 13.01 3.92 9.83
C GLN A 62 11.75 3.05 9.81
N ALA A 63 11.18 2.83 8.63
CA ALA A 63 10.06 1.91 8.46
C ALA A 63 10.30 0.97 7.28
N LYS A 64 10.01 -0.31 7.51
CA LYS A 64 9.91 -1.31 6.44
C LYS A 64 8.56 -1.16 5.76
N VAL A 65 8.58 -0.93 4.46
CA VAL A 65 7.41 -0.80 3.61
C VAL A 65 7.36 -1.95 2.63
N TYR A 66 6.18 -2.55 2.53
CA TYR A 66 5.86 -3.55 1.54
C TYR A 66 4.80 -2.98 0.60
N ALA A 67 5.21 -2.75 -0.64
CA ALA A 67 4.40 -2.18 -1.70
C ALA A 67 4.21 -3.20 -2.82
N LYS A 68 3.00 -3.23 -3.37
CA LYS A 68 2.66 -3.98 -4.58
C LYS A 68 2.38 -2.99 -5.69
N VAL A 69 2.95 -3.22 -6.87
CA VAL A 69 2.82 -2.34 -8.02
C VAL A 69 2.13 -3.11 -9.12
N TYR A 70 1.04 -2.53 -9.62
CA TYR A 70 0.26 -3.07 -10.72
C TYR A 70 0.38 -2.14 -11.94
N PRO A 71 0.30 -2.69 -13.16
CA PRO A 71 0.29 -1.87 -14.37
C PRO A 71 -0.97 -0.99 -14.47
N SER A 72 -2.11 -1.45 -13.95
CA SER A 72 -3.38 -0.70 -13.98
C SER A 72 -4.24 -0.96 -12.75
N GLU A 73 -5.12 -0.01 -12.42
CA GLU A 73 -6.13 -0.16 -11.36
C GLU A 73 -7.08 -1.32 -11.65
N ALA A 74 -7.40 -1.58 -12.92
CA ALA A 74 -8.28 -2.70 -13.30
C ALA A 74 -7.69 -4.06 -12.94
N VAL A 75 -6.36 -4.22 -13.05
CA VAL A 75 -5.65 -5.44 -12.66
C VAL A 75 -5.63 -5.57 -11.14
N ALA A 76 -5.35 -4.47 -10.44
CA ALA A 76 -5.39 -4.43 -8.98
C ALA A 76 -6.77 -4.81 -8.44
N ARG A 77 -7.87 -4.32 -9.06
CA ARG A 77 -9.26 -4.65 -8.67
C ARG A 77 -9.65 -6.10 -8.86
N LYS A 78 -9.04 -6.81 -9.82
CA LYS A 78 -9.31 -8.23 -10.05
C LYS A 78 -8.61 -9.14 -9.04
N ILE A 79 -7.51 -8.66 -8.44
CA ILE A 79 -6.61 -9.49 -7.62
C ILE A 79 -6.74 -9.15 -6.13
N GLU A 80 -6.76 -7.87 -5.78
CA GLU A 80 -6.86 -7.43 -4.39
C GLU A 80 -8.34 -7.31 -3.98
N GLU A 81 -8.62 -7.66 -2.72
CA GLU A 81 -9.96 -7.54 -2.16
C GLU A 81 -10.43 -6.07 -2.06
N ASP A 82 -11.74 -5.88 -2.16
CA ASP A 82 -12.38 -4.56 -2.12
C ASP A 82 -12.00 -3.74 -0.89
N TYR A 83 -11.77 -4.38 0.26
CA TYR A 83 -11.35 -3.68 1.48
C TYR A 83 -9.97 -3.02 1.35
N ILE A 84 -9.05 -3.62 0.58
CA ILE A 84 -7.69 -3.10 0.37
C ILE A 84 -7.77 -1.88 -0.55
N LEU A 85 -8.59 -1.97 -1.58
CA LEU A 85 -8.82 -0.90 -2.55
C LEU A 85 -9.56 0.27 -1.90
N LYS A 86 -10.60 -0.01 -1.09
CA LYS A 86 -11.27 0.97 -0.24
C LYS A 86 -10.27 1.62 0.71
N ARG A 87 -9.38 0.88 1.37
CA ARG A 87 -8.36 1.46 2.28
C ARG A 87 -7.35 2.36 1.57
N GLU A 88 -7.04 2.07 0.31
CA GLU A 88 -6.14 2.87 -0.52
C GLU A 88 -6.82 4.14 -1.05
N THR A 89 -8.08 4.06 -1.46
CA THR A 89 -8.88 5.20 -1.96
C THR A 89 -9.39 6.11 -0.85
N ARG A 90 -9.72 5.55 0.31
CA ARG A 90 -10.25 6.26 1.49
C ARG A 90 -9.24 7.11 2.26
N GLY A 91 -8.00 7.15 1.78
CA GLY A 91 -7.12 8.31 2.04
C GLY A 91 -7.74 9.65 1.61
N LYS A 92 -8.84 9.63 0.84
CA LYS A 92 -9.77 10.73 0.62
C LYS A 92 -11.12 10.46 1.33
N GLY A 93 -11.18 10.68 2.64
CA GLY A 93 -12.43 10.91 3.37
C GLY A 93 -13.18 9.69 3.93
N GLY A 94 -13.38 9.70 5.25
CA GLY A 94 -14.67 9.40 5.90
C GLY A 94 -15.14 7.94 6.05
N LYS A 95 -15.72 7.63 7.22
CA LYS A 95 -16.72 6.57 7.51
C LYS A 95 -17.68 6.38 6.29
N GLU A 96 -17.97 5.22 5.70
CA GLU A 96 -18.71 4.02 6.15
C GLU A 96 -18.01 2.70 5.67
N GLU A 97 -18.19 1.47 6.16
CA GLU A 97 -19.40 0.66 6.29
C GLU A 97 -19.01 -0.53 7.19
N THR A 98 -19.40 -0.49 8.46
CA THR A 98 -19.54 -1.69 9.31
C THR A 98 -21.03 -1.83 9.53
N LYS A 99 -21.75 -2.39 8.54
CA LYS A 99 -23.19 -2.65 8.66
C LYS A 99 -23.71 -3.58 7.57
N GLU A 100 -23.16 -4.79 7.42
CA GLU A 100 -23.89 -5.79 6.61
C GLU A 100 -23.78 -7.26 7.05
N GLU A 101 -22.98 -7.63 8.05
CA GLU A 101 -22.89 -9.04 8.48
C GLU A 101 -23.79 -9.45 9.67
N ALA A 102 -24.71 -8.59 10.13
CA ALA A 102 -25.56 -8.90 11.30
C ALA A 102 -27.03 -9.24 10.97
N LYS A 103 -27.38 -9.55 9.71
CA LYS A 103 -28.78 -9.86 9.33
C LYS A 103 -29.06 -11.27 8.81
N GLU A 104 -28.09 -12.19 8.78
CA GLU A 104 -28.33 -13.55 8.26
C GLU A 104 -28.55 -14.64 9.33
N GLU A 105 -28.42 -14.34 10.64
CA GLU A 105 -28.66 -15.33 11.72
C GLU A 105 -30.05 -15.21 12.40
N ALA A 106 -31.00 -14.52 11.77
CA ALA A 106 -32.38 -14.47 12.27
C ALA A 106 -33.38 -14.65 11.12
N THR A 107 -33.45 -15.86 10.56
CA THR A 107 -34.63 -16.34 9.82
C THR A 107 -34.82 -17.83 10.06
#